data_AF-A0A7S1GR24-F1
#
_entry.id   AF-A0A7S1GR24-F1
#
_cell.length_a   1.000
_cell.length_b   1.000
_cell.length_c   1.000
_cell.angle_alpha   90.00
_cell.angle_beta   90.00
_cell.angle_gamma   90.00
#
_symmetry.space_group_name_H-M   'P 1'
#
loop_
_entity.id
_entity.type
_entity.pdbx_description
1 polymer ?
#
loop_
_entity_poly.entity_id
_entity_poly.type
_entity_poly.pdbx_seq_one_letter_code
_entity_poly.pdbx_strand_id
1 'polypeptide(L)'
;RVVTLTKVGASRTWVNGEMVSDQPITLKQDDRVLFGNNHLFRFNDPKEAAQRTDPGPVIDWDFAQKELAVAAGQGSLMLDEAREKEAAEMRLRMQALEAKLAKDREEARLQIESQQKALEDQNKKLSALGGKEKKEALKALEGERAALKRKEEEVEAMLKRQADEAEAIQQLQEKRRKEHDILHDKILHLLPMISETNGICDELDRGITFDLKIVPKNTFKGQSARARRPSIAGAPGDGGESAIAVRLRDRGSKRERLWTYD
;
A
#
# COMPACT_ATOMS: atom_id res chain seq x y z
N ARG A 1 -39.21 -27.21 -11.54
CA ARG A 1 -38.86 -27.94 -12.80
C ARG A 1 -37.36 -27.79 -12.90
N VAL A 2 -36.59 -28.86 -13.00
CA VAL A 2 -35.12 -28.72 -13.04
C VAL A 2 -34.74 -28.12 -14.39
N VAL A 3 -34.03 -27.00 -14.39
CA VAL A 3 -33.48 -26.37 -15.60
C VAL A 3 -31.99 -26.65 -15.65
N THR A 4 -31.53 -27.20 -16.76
CA THR A 4 -30.12 -27.52 -16.98
C THR A 4 -29.57 -26.72 -18.16
N LEU A 5 -28.29 -26.35 -18.07
CA LEU A 5 -27.54 -25.67 -19.10
C LEU A 5 -26.42 -26.58 -19.59
N THR A 6 -26.35 -26.78 -20.90
CA THR A 6 -25.31 -27.58 -21.56
C THR A 6 -24.58 -26.70 -22.56
N LYS A 7 -23.26 -26.65 -22.45
CA LYS A 7 -22.38 -25.94 -23.38
C LYS A 7 -22.35 -26.66 -24.74
N VAL A 8 -22.27 -25.90 -25.83
CA VAL A 8 -22.19 -26.46 -27.20
C VAL A 8 -20.82 -26.16 -27.81
N GLY A 9 -20.10 -27.22 -28.21
CA GLY A 9 -18.79 -27.10 -28.87
C GLY A 9 -17.78 -26.29 -28.06
N ALA A 10 -16.99 -25.46 -28.74
CA ALA A 10 -15.97 -24.60 -28.11
C ALA A 10 -16.54 -23.27 -27.55
N SER A 11 -17.86 -23.13 -27.38
CA SER A 11 -18.46 -21.90 -26.84
C SER A 11 -17.96 -21.61 -25.43
N ARG A 12 -17.65 -20.35 -25.15
CA ARG A 12 -17.25 -19.94 -23.81
C ARG A 12 -18.50 -19.53 -23.04
N THR A 13 -18.81 -20.28 -21.99
CA THR A 13 -19.95 -20.02 -21.11
C THR A 13 -19.46 -20.14 -19.68
N TRP A 14 -19.85 -19.19 -18.83
CA TRP A 14 -19.53 -19.20 -17.42
C TRP A 14 -20.82 -19.12 -16.60
N VAL A 15 -20.83 -19.79 -15.45
CA VAL A 15 -21.90 -19.67 -14.45
C VAL A 15 -21.27 -19.26 -13.13
N ASN A 16 -21.72 -18.12 -12.58
CA ASN A 16 -21.18 -17.53 -11.35
C ASN A 16 -19.63 -17.38 -11.38
N GLY A 17 -19.08 -17.07 -12.56
CA GLY A 17 -17.64 -16.91 -12.77
C GLY A 17 -16.86 -18.19 -13.08
N GLU A 18 -17.47 -19.38 -12.95
CA GLU A 18 -16.83 -20.66 -13.29
C GLU A 18 -17.12 -21.08 -14.73
N MET A 19 -16.08 -21.50 -15.46
CA MET A 19 -16.23 -21.94 -16.85
C MET A 19 -16.97 -23.28 -16.90
N VAL A 20 -18.06 -23.33 -17.67
CA VAL A 20 -18.89 -24.51 -17.83
C VAL A 20 -18.15 -25.57 -18.65
N SER A 21 -18.10 -26.80 -18.13
CA SER A 21 -17.53 -27.97 -18.79
C SER A 21 -18.53 -28.57 -19.79
N ASP A 22 -18.16 -29.65 -20.47
CA ASP A 22 -19.06 -30.32 -21.44
C ASP A 22 -20.22 -31.08 -20.77
N GLN A 23 -20.25 -31.15 -19.44
CA GLN A 23 -21.33 -31.78 -18.69
C GLN A 23 -22.48 -30.80 -18.42
N PRO A 24 -23.76 -31.25 -18.49
CA PRO A 24 -24.90 -30.41 -18.13
C PRO A 24 -24.84 -29.97 -16.66
N ILE A 25 -24.97 -28.67 -16.42
CA ILE A 25 -25.07 -28.09 -15.08
C ILE A 25 -26.51 -27.70 -14.76
N THR A 26 -26.91 -27.83 -13.51
CA THR A 26 -28.25 -27.42 -13.06
C THR A 26 -28.22 -25.96 -12.62
N LEU A 27 -29.09 -25.13 -13.20
CA LEU A 27 -29.21 -23.72 -12.83
C LEU A 27 -30.16 -23.57 -11.63
N LYS A 28 -29.83 -22.64 -10.74
CA LYS A 28 -30.60 -22.23 -9.58
C LYS A 28 -30.98 -20.76 -9.67
N GLN A 29 -32.02 -20.38 -8.94
CA GLN A 29 -32.43 -18.98 -8.80
C GLN A 29 -31.24 -18.04 -8.58
N ASP A 30 -31.19 -16.96 -9.38
CA ASP A 30 -30.18 -15.91 -9.37
C ASP A 30 -28.79 -16.30 -9.92
N ASP A 31 -28.62 -17.49 -10.48
CA ASP A 31 -27.39 -17.87 -11.18
C ASP A 31 -27.07 -16.88 -12.31
N ARG A 32 -25.81 -16.44 -12.36
CA ARG A 32 -25.31 -15.49 -13.36
C ARG A 32 -24.66 -16.26 -14.49
N VAL A 33 -25.29 -16.26 -15.64
CA VAL A 33 -24.81 -16.96 -16.84
C VAL A 33 -24.19 -15.94 -17.80
N LEU A 34 -22.90 -16.07 -18.07
CA LEU A 34 -22.19 -15.28 -19.07
C LEU A 34 -21.99 -16.12 -20.33
N PHE A 35 -22.53 -15.65 -21.46
CA PHE A 35 -22.29 -16.24 -22.77
C PHE A 35 -21.29 -15.40 -23.57
N GLY A 36 -20.25 -16.06 -24.09
CA GLY A 36 -19.14 -15.35 -24.74
C GLY A 36 -18.52 -14.33 -23.78
N ASN A 37 -18.03 -13.21 -24.29
CA ASN A 37 -17.31 -12.25 -23.45
C ASN A 37 -18.24 -11.34 -22.63
N ASN A 38 -19.37 -10.89 -23.22
CA ASN A 38 -20.11 -9.72 -22.70
C ASN A 38 -21.61 -9.96 -22.43
N HIS A 39 -22.16 -11.14 -22.73
CA HIS A 39 -23.61 -11.36 -22.59
C HIS A 39 -23.96 -11.99 -21.24
N LEU A 40 -24.12 -11.14 -20.22
CA LEU A 40 -24.45 -11.56 -18.86
C LEU A 40 -25.97 -11.59 -18.63
N PHE A 41 -26.47 -12.72 -18.16
CA PHE A 41 -27.87 -12.93 -17.81
C PHE A 41 -28.00 -13.43 -16.38
N ARG A 42 -29.09 -13.07 -15.71
CA ARG A 42 -29.49 -13.67 -14.43
C ARG A 42 -30.60 -14.67 -14.68
N PHE A 43 -30.38 -15.93 -14.35
CA PHE A 43 -31.40 -16.96 -14.39
C PHE A 43 -32.42 -16.74 -13.27
N ASN A 44 -33.70 -16.83 -13.61
CA ASN A 44 -34.81 -16.62 -12.69
C ASN A 44 -35.79 -17.80 -12.83
N ASP A 45 -35.93 -18.61 -11.77
CA ASP A 45 -36.96 -19.63 -11.62
C ASP A 45 -38.06 -19.11 -10.67
N PRO A 46 -39.22 -18.68 -11.20
CA PRO A 46 -40.33 -18.16 -10.41
C PRO A 46 -40.81 -19.09 -9.28
N LYS A 47 -40.58 -20.41 -9.39
CA LYS A 47 -41.00 -21.38 -8.36
C LYS A 47 -40.02 -21.46 -7.20
N GLU A 48 -38.72 -21.32 -7.46
CA GLU A 48 -37.68 -21.29 -6.43
C GLU A 48 -37.66 -19.91 -5.75
N ALA A 49 -37.85 -18.83 -6.51
CA ALA A 49 -38.03 -17.48 -5.98
C ALA A 49 -39.20 -17.37 -4.99
N ALA A 50 -40.33 -18.02 -5.28
CA ALA A 50 -41.50 -18.02 -4.40
C ALA A 50 -41.32 -18.82 -3.09
N GLN A 51 -40.29 -19.66 -2.99
CA GLN A 51 -40.00 -20.48 -1.82
C GLN A 51 -38.93 -19.86 -0.91
N ARG A 52 -38.30 -18.73 -1.30
CA ARG A 52 -37.30 -18.05 -0.48
C ARG A 52 -37.94 -17.14 0.57
N THR A 53 -37.42 -17.22 1.80
CA THR A 53 -37.66 -16.26 2.88
C THR A 53 -36.58 -15.17 2.99
N ASP A 54 -35.44 -15.33 2.31
CA ASP A 54 -34.31 -14.40 2.36
C ASP A 54 -34.17 -13.61 1.05
N PRO A 55 -33.97 -12.27 1.10
CA PRO A 55 -33.93 -11.39 -0.07
C PRO A 55 -32.69 -11.54 -1.00
N GLY A 56 -31.91 -12.62 -0.86
CA GLY A 56 -30.67 -12.84 -1.60
C GLY A 56 -29.53 -11.93 -1.14
N PRO A 57 -28.29 -12.18 -1.61
CA PRO A 57 -27.15 -11.34 -1.28
C PRO A 57 -27.33 -9.94 -1.86
N VAL A 58 -27.14 -8.91 -1.03
CA VAL A 58 -27.09 -7.52 -1.48
C VAL A 58 -25.86 -7.38 -2.37
N ILE A 59 -26.09 -7.09 -3.66
CA ILE A 59 -25.01 -6.82 -4.61
C ILE A 59 -24.59 -5.38 -4.38
N ASP A 60 -23.65 -5.20 -3.45
CA ASP A 60 -22.98 -3.92 -3.25
C ASP A 60 -21.80 -3.75 -4.20
N TRP A 61 -21.28 -2.53 -4.23
CA TRP A 61 -20.13 -2.18 -5.07
C TRP A 61 -18.90 -3.04 -4.74
N ASP A 62 -18.71 -3.38 -3.47
CA ASP A 62 -17.62 -4.25 -3.00
C ASP A 62 -17.75 -5.69 -3.54
N PHE A 63 -18.97 -6.23 -3.65
CA PHE A 63 -19.24 -7.55 -4.19
C PHE A 63 -18.92 -7.64 -5.69
N ALA A 64 -19.35 -6.65 -6.47
CA ALA A 64 -19.07 -6.59 -7.91
C ALA A 64 -17.56 -6.44 -8.19
N GLN A 65 -16.85 -5.69 -7.34
CA GLN A 65 -15.43 -5.48 -7.45
C GLN A 65 -14.62 -6.74 -7.12
N LYS A 66 -15.06 -7.52 -6.12
CA LYS A 66 -14.48 -8.83 -5.81
C LYS A 66 -14.68 -9.85 -6.92
N GLU A 67 -15.87 -9.94 -7.51
CA GLU A 67 -16.12 -10.84 -8.65
C GLU A 67 -15.28 -10.48 -9.88
N LEU A 68 -15.18 -9.19 -10.21
CA LEU A 68 -14.31 -8.71 -11.31
C LEU A 68 -12.83 -9.01 -11.04
N ALA A 69 -12.35 -8.86 -9.81
CA ALA A 69 -10.98 -9.17 -9.43
C ALA A 69 -10.64 -10.66 -9.51
N VAL A 70 -11.60 -11.53 -9.18
CA VAL A 70 -11.48 -12.99 -9.32
C VAL A 70 -11.52 -13.40 -10.80
N ALA A 71 -12.44 -12.83 -11.59
CA ALA A 71 -12.58 -13.10 -13.01
C ALA A 71 -11.36 -12.62 -13.84
N ALA A 72 -10.72 -11.52 -13.43
CA ALA A 72 -9.53 -10.98 -14.08
C ALA A 72 -8.21 -11.73 -13.74
N GLY A 73 -8.26 -12.77 -12.90
CA GLY A 73 -7.14 -13.68 -12.70
C GLY A 73 -5.87 -13.05 -12.09
N GLN A 74 -5.94 -12.71 -10.79
CA GLN A 74 -4.77 -12.49 -9.89
C GLN A 74 -4.12 -11.10 -9.83
N GLY A 75 -4.68 -10.05 -10.43
CA GLY A 75 -4.07 -8.71 -10.39
C GLY A 75 -4.33 -7.88 -9.12
N SER A 76 -5.60 -7.73 -8.72
CA SER A 76 -5.98 -6.76 -7.67
C SER A 76 -5.91 -7.35 -6.26
N LEU A 77 -6.41 -8.58 -6.05
CA LEU A 77 -6.48 -9.20 -4.72
C LEU A 77 -5.07 -9.50 -4.14
N MET A 78 -4.13 -9.93 -5.00
CA MET A 78 -2.73 -10.14 -4.59
C MET A 78 -2.02 -8.83 -4.26
N LEU A 79 -2.39 -7.72 -4.92
CA LEU A 79 -1.85 -6.40 -4.62
C LEU A 79 -2.35 -5.92 -3.25
N ASP A 80 -3.63 -6.13 -2.92
CA ASP A 80 -4.20 -5.69 -1.65
C ASP A 80 -3.69 -6.51 -0.46
N GLU A 81 -3.60 -7.84 -0.58
CA GLU A 81 -3.05 -8.69 0.48
C GLU A 81 -1.54 -8.47 0.69
N ALA A 82 -0.76 -8.32 -0.38
CA ALA A 82 0.66 -8.01 -0.27
C ALA A 82 0.88 -6.62 0.35
N ARG A 83 0.04 -5.65 -0.03
CA ARG A 83 0.05 -4.29 0.51
C ARG A 83 -0.29 -4.26 1.99
N GLU A 84 -1.33 -4.98 2.41
CA GLU A 84 -1.71 -5.02 3.81
C GLU A 84 -0.60 -5.65 4.67
N LYS A 85 0.04 -6.71 4.15
CA LYS A 85 1.21 -7.32 4.80
C LYS A 85 2.40 -6.37 4.89
N GLU A 86 2.78 -5.72 3.80
CA GLU A 86 3.89 -4.75 3.81
C GLU A 86 3.60 -3.54 4.73
N ALA A 87 2.36 -3.05 4.72
CA ALA A 87 1.93 -1.96 5.60
C ALA A 87 1.94 -2.39 7.08
N ALA A 88 1.50 -3.61 7.39
CA ALA A 88 1.53 -4.17 8.73
C ALA A 88 2.97 -4.38 9.23
N GLU A 89 3.86 -4.96 8.41
CA GLU A 89 5.27 -5.12 8.74
C GLU A 89 5.97 -3.77 8.96
N MET A 90 5.69 -2.79 8.11
CA MET A 90 6.23 -1.43 8.25
C MET A 90 5.73 -0.76 9.53
N ARG A 91 4.44 -0.90 9.86
CA ARG A 91 3.86 -0.39 11.10
C ARG A 91 4.52 -1.02 12.33
N LEU A 92 4.69 -2.34 12.32
CA LEU A 92 5.36 -3.06 13.41
C LEU A 92 6.82 -2.58 13.57
N ARG A 93 7.53 -2.40 12.45
CA ARG A 93 8.91 -1.90 12.45
C ARG A 93 9.00 -0.46 12.98
N MET A 94 8.04 0.40 12.64
CA MET A 94 7.99 1.76 13.18
C MET A 94 7.69 1.77 14.68
N GLN A 95 6.71 1.00 15.13
CA GLN A 95 6.39 0.87 16.56
C GLN A 95 7.58 0.36 17.37
N ALA A 96 8.34 -0.61 16.84
CA ALA A 96 9.54 -1.11 17.49
C ALA A 96 10.63 -0.03 17.59
N LEU A 97 10.78 0.81 16.55
CA LEU A 97 11.74 1.90 16.52
C LEU A 97 11.35 3.03 17.48
N GLU A 98 10.06 3.39 17.54
CA GLU A 98 9.51 4.34 18.53
C GLU A 98 9.71 3.85 19.95
N ALA A 99 9.39 2.58 20.24
CA ALA A 99 9.58 1.99 21.56
C ALA A 99 11.04 2.02 22.00
N LYS A 100 11.97 1.75 21.06
CA LYS A 100 13.41 1.85 21.33
C LYS A 100 13.81 3.29 21.65
N LEU A 101 13.38 4.26 20.82
CA LEU A 101 13.67 5.68 21.07
C LEU A 101 13.08 6.16 22.40
N ALA A 102 11.87 5.71 22.76
CA ALA A 102 11.24 6.03 24.04
C ALA A 102 12.06 5.50 25.23
N LYS A 103 12.55 4.27 25.12
CA LYS A 103 13.42 3.66 26.13
C LYS A 103 14.75 4.41 26.27
N ASP A 104 15.41 4.70 25.14
CA ASP A 104 16.69 5.43 25.13
C ASP A 104 16.54 6.84 25.75
N ARG A 105 15.39 7.50 25.50
CA ARG A 105 15.02 8.78 26.13
C ARG A 105 14.86 8.68 27.64
N GLU A 106 14.15 7.65 28.10
CA GLU A 106 13.90 7.44 29.52
C GLU A 106 15.19 7.12 30.27
N GLU A 107 16.05 6.25 29.72
CA GLU A 107 17.36 5.92 30.29
C GLU A 107 18.25 7.16 30.41
N ALA A 108 18.31 7.99 29.36
CA ALA A 108 19.08 9.23 29.39
C ALA A 108 18.55 10.22 30.44
N ARG A 109 17.22 10.32 30.59
CA ARG A 109 16.58 11.16 31.60
C ARG A 109 16.92 10.69 33.03
N LEU A 110 16.86 9.39 33.29
CA LEU A 110 17.21 8.82 34.58
C LEU A 110 18.70 9.02 34.93
N GLN A 111 19.59 8.91 33.94
CA GLN A 111 21.02 9.18 34.13
C GLN A 111 21.30 10.64 34.51
N ILE A 112 20.58 11.58 33.90
CA ILE A 112 20.64 13.00 34.23
C ILE A 112 20.15 13.23 35.66
N GLU A 113 18.98 12.72 36.01
CA GLU A 113 18.39 12.89 37.34
C GLU A 113 19.30 12.32 38.45
N SER A 114 19.91 11.15 38.20
CA SER A 114 20.89 10.54 39.11
C SER A 114 22.12 11.42 39.31
N GLN A 115 22.68 11.99 38.23
CA GLN A 115 23.82 12.90 38.30
C GLN A 115 23.46 14.21 39.03
N GLN A 116 22.27 14.76 38.79
CA GLN A 116 21.78 15.95 39.50
C GLN A 116 21.69 15.69 41.02
N LYS A 117 21.09 14.56 41.41
CA LYS A 117 20.96 14.17 42.82
C LYS A 117 22.32 13.94 43.48
N ALA A 118 23.26 13.32 42.77
CA ALA A 118 24.63 13.14 43.26
C ALA A 118 25.33 14.48 43.52
N LEU A 119 25.17 15.45 42.61
CA LEU A 119 25.68 16.81 42.80
C LEU A 119 25.01 17.54 43.98
N GLU A 120 23.70 17.38 44.15
CA GLU A 120 22.98 17.96 45.30
C GLU A 120 23.46 17.41 46.64
N ASP A 121 23.71 16.10 46.71
CA ASP A 121 24.21 15.46 47.94
C ASP A 121 25.66 15.87 48.23
N GLN A 122 26.50 16.04 47.21
CA GLN A 122 27.83 16.62 47.36
C GLN A 122 27.76 18.08 47.86
N ASN A 123 26.86 18.89 47.30
CA ASN A 123 26.64 20.27 47.73
C ASN A 123 26.24 20.35 49.21
N LYS A 124 25.33 19.48 49.66
CA LYS A 124 24.94 19.39 51.09
C LYS A 124 26.13 19.06 51.99
N LYS A 125 26.99 18.10 51.61
CA LYS A 125 28.20 17.74 52.38
C LYS A 125 29.20 18.89 52.46
N LEU A 126 29.41 19.62 51.36
CA LEU A 126 30.31 20.78 51.29
C LEU A 126 29.79 21.98 52.11
N SER A 127 28.48 22.07 52.33
CA SER A 127 27.89 23.16 53.14
C SER A 127 28.35 23.14 54.61
N ALA A 128 28.76 21.97 55.13
CA ALA A 128 29.27 21.78 56.50
C ALA A 128 30.76 22.13 56.67
N LEU A 129 31.50 22.35 55.58
CA LEU A 129 32.89 22.79 55.60
C LEU A 129 32.96 24.33 55.71
N GLY A 130 34.04 24.84 56.31
CA GLY A 130 34.27 26.27 56.56
C GLY A 130 35.63 26.76 56.03
N GLY A 131 35.78 28.08 55.84
CA GLY A 131 37.06 28.69 55.47
C GLY A 131 37.36 28.74 53.96
N LYS A 132 38.64 28.75 53.59
CA LYS A 132 39.13 28.87 52.20
C LYS A 132 38.77 27.64 51.35
N GLU A 133 38.82 26.45 51.94
CA GLU A 133 38.48 25.17 51.29
C GLU A 133 37.01 25.13 50.81
N LYS A 134 36.08 25.73 51.58
CA LYS A 134 34.67 25.87 51.18
C LYS A 134 34.50 26.68 49.89
N LYS A 135 35.28 27.76 49.73
CA LYS A 135 35.19 28.65 48.55
C LYS A 135 35.68 27.96 47.28
N GLU A 136 36.77 27.21 47.36
CA GLU A 136 37.27 26.42 46.23
C GLU A 136 36.31 25.27 45.87
N ALA A 137 35.77 24.58 46.87
CA ALA A 137 34.81 23.51 46.65
C ALA A 137 33.49 23.99 46.02
N LEU A 138 32.97 25.15 46.42
CA LEU A 138 31.80 25.79 45.78
C LEU A 138 32.06 26.11 44.30
N LYS A 139 33.24 26.63 43.98
CA LYS A 139 33.61 26.97 42.59
C LYS A 139 33.79 25.72 41.72
N ALA A 140 34.32 24.64 42.28
CA ALA A 140 34.41 23.34 41.60
C ALA A 140 33.01 22.76 41.33
N LEU A 141 32.11 22.80 42.31
CA LEU A 141 30.73 22.32 42.18
C LEU A 141 29.92 23.15 41.17
N GLU A 142 30.12 24.47 41.13
CA GLU A 142 29.51 25.34 40.12
C GLU A 142 29.97 24.96 38.70
N GLY A 143 31.27 24.65 38.53
CA GLY A 143 31.82 24.13 37.28
C GLY A 143 31.22 22.76 36.90
N GLU A 144 31.06 21.86 37.86
CA GLU A 144 30.49 20.52 37.63
C GLU A 144 28.99 20.60 37.29
N ARG A 145 28.24 21.48 37.96
CA ARG A 145 26.82 21.75 37.67
C ARG A 145 26.63 22.39 36.29
N ALA A 146 27.52 23.31 35.90
CA ALA A 146 27.52 23.88 34.56
C ALA A 146 27.87 22.83 33.49
N ALA A 147 28.80 21.91 33.78
CA ALA A 147 29.14 20.81 32.88
C ALA A 147 27.98 19.81 32.75
N LEU A 148 27.28 19.49 33.85
CA LEU A 148 26.10 18.62 33.82
C LEU A 148 24.98 19.26 32.99
N LYS A 149 24.68 20.54 33.21
CA LYS A 149 23.66 21.26 32.43
C LYS A 149 23.96 21.26 30.93
N ARG A 150 25.23 21.39 30.53
CA ARG A 150 25.63 21.27 29.11
C ARG A 150 25.38 19.87 28.56
N LYS A 151 25.68 18.83 29.32
CA LYS A 151 25.37 17.44 28.93
C LYS A 151 23.86 17.21 28.81
N GLU A 152 23.06 17.78 29.70
CA GLU A 152 21.60 17.72 29.64
C GLU A 152 21.07 18.37 28.35
N GLU A 153 21.51 19.59 28.05
CA GLU A 153 21.12 20.31 26.83
C GLU A 153 21.55 19.54 25.55
N GLU A 154 22.73 18.91 25.56
CA GLU A 154 23.22 18.10 24.45
C GLU A 154 22.38 16.83 24.22
N VAL A 155 22.05 16.12 25.30
CA VAL A 155 21.18 14.93 25.26
C VAL A 155 19.77 15.32 24.79
N GLU A 156 19.19 16.39 25.34
CA GLU A 156 17.86 16.87 24.94
C GLU A 156 17.83 17.26 23.45
N ALA A 157 18.86 17.95 22.97
CA ALA A 157 18.99 18.31 21.56
C ALA A 157 19.12 17.06 20.66
N MET A 158 19.87 16.04 21.08
CA MET A 158 19.99 14.77 20.35
C MET A 158 18.65 14.03 20.29
N LEU A 159 17.94 13.92 21.42
CA LEU A 159 16.64 13.26 21.51
C LEU A 159 15.58 13.97 20.66
N LYS A 160 15.61 15.29 20.62
CA LYS A 160 14.75 16.11 19.77
C LYS A 160 15.03 15.87 18.29
N ARG A 161 16.30 15.88 17.86
CA ARG A 161 16.68 15.56 16.47
C ARG A 161 16.19 14.17 16.05
N GLN A 162 16.33 13.17 16.92
CA GLN A 162 15.81 11.83 16.66
C GLN A 162 14.27 11.80 16.55
N ALA A 163 13.56 12.65 17.31
CA ALA A 163 12.10 12.80 17.20
C ALA A 163 11.72 13.35 15.83
N ASP A 164 12.34 14.47 15.46
CA ASP A 164 12.06 15.19 14.23
C ASP A 164 12.36 14.32 13.00
N GLU A 165 13.45 13.53 13.05
CA GLU A 165 13.80 12.56 12.00
C GLU A 165 12.76 11.43 11.89
N ALA A 166 12.31 10.86 13.01
CA ALA A 166 11.28 9.83 13.02
C ALA A 166 9.94 10.35 12.47
N GLU A 167 9.55 11.55 12.88
CA GLU A 167 8.33 12.21 12.37
C GLU A 167 8.44 12.48 10.87
N ALA A 168 9.59 12.96 10.38
CA ALA A 168 9.81 13.19 8.96
C ALA A 168 9.70 11.90 8.14
N ILE A 169 10.25 10.79 8.64
CA ILE A 169 10.12 9.46 8.02
C ILE A 169 8.64 9.04 7.96
N GLN A 170 7.89 9.23 9.06
CA GLN A 170 6.46 8.92 9.12
C GLN A 170 5.65 9.76 8.12
N GLN A 171 5.88 11.07 8.07
CA GLN A 171 5.19 11.96 7.15
C GLN A 171 5.47 11.59 5.69
N LEU A 172 6.72 11.23 5.35
CA LEU A 172 7.08 10.77 4.01
C LEU A 172 6.37 9.47 3.65
N GLN A 173 6.29 8.53 4.59
CA GLN A 173 5.54 7.29 4.39
C GLN A 173 4.05 7.53 4.20
N GLU A 174 3.44 8.42 5.00
CA GLU A 174 2.03 8.76 4.87
C GLU A 174 1.72 9.40 3.51
N LYS A 175 2.58 10.32 3.04
CA LYS A 175 2.46 10.91 1.70
C LYS A 175 2.50 9.82 0.62
N ARG A 176 3.47 8.91 0.68
CA ARG A 176 3.55 7.78 -0.26
C ARG A 176 2.33 6.87 -0.19
N ARG A 177 1.78 6.64 1.01
CA ARG A 177 0.55 5.86 1.18
C ARG A 177 -0.63 6.51 0.47
N LYS A 178 -0.82 7.82 0.67
CA LYS A 178 -1.88 8.61 0.02
C LYS A 178 -1.72 8.62 -1.51
N GLU A 179 -0.50 8.78 -2.02
CA GLU A 179 -0.23 8.69 -3.45
C GLU A 179 -0.61 7.32 -4.01
N HIS A 180 -0.25 6.25 -3.30
CA HIS A 180 -0.62 4.90 -3.67
C HIS A 180 -2.14 4.66 -3.61
N ASP A 181 -2.84 5.20 -2.61
CA ASP A 181 -4.32 5.15 -2.50
C ASP A 181 -4.97 5.76 -3.76
N ILE A 182 -4.51 6.94 -4.18
CA ILE A 182 -5.02 7.62 -5.38
C ILE A 182 -4.77 6.79 -6.65
N LEU A 183 -3.60 6.15 -6.77
CA LEU A 183 -3.30 5.30 -7.92
C LEU A 183 -4.15 4.03 -7.91
N HIS A 184 -4.39 3.46 -6.73
CA HIS A 184 -5.24 2.29 -6.58
C HIS A 184 -6.68 2.58 -7.04
N ASP A 185 -7.29 3.67 -6.56
CA ASP A 185 -8.65 4.07 -6.98
C ASP A 185 -8.76 4.25 -8.49
N LYS A 186 -7.73 4.84 -9.11
CA LYS A 186 -7.66 4.96 -10.57
C LYS A 186 -7.54 3.61 -11.25
N ILE A 187 -6.71 2.69 -10.76
CA ILE A 187 -6.59 1.34 -11.32
C ILE A 187 -7.95 0.64 -11.30
N LEU A 188 -8.66 0.71 -10.17
CA LEU A 188 -9.99 0.14 -10.03
C LEU A 188 -10.99 0.68 -11.06
N HIS A 189 -10.93 1.98 -11.35
CA HIS A 189 -11.76 2.58 -12.38
C HIS A 189 -11.39 2.13 -13.81
N LEU A 190 -10.11 1.85 -14.07
CA LEU A 190 -9.60 1.50 -15.39
C LEU A 190 -9.68 0.00 -15.71
N LEU A 191 -9.67 -0.87 -14.70
CA LEU A 191 -9.73 -2.31 -14.88
C LEU A 191 -10.90 -2.77 -15.78
N PRO A 192 -12.14 -2.29 -15.60
CA PRO A 192 -13.26 -2.66 -16.48
C PRO A 192 -13.02 -2.27 -17.94
N MET A 193 -12.50 -1.06 -18.20
CA MET A 193 -12.22 -0.57 -19.55
C MET A 193 -11.14 -1.41 -20.25
N ILE A 194 -10.09 -1.79 -19.51
CA ILE A 194 -9.04 -2.67 -20.04
C ILE A 194 -9.60 -4.07 -20.34
N SER A 195 -10.45 -4.61 -19.46
CA SER A 195 -11.12 -5.89 -19.68
C SER A 195 -11.99 -5.88 -20.94
N GLU A 196 -12.81 -4.83 -21.11
CA GLU A 196 -13.66 -4.65 -22.29
C GLU A 196 -12.82 -4.51 -23.58
N THR A 197 -11.74 -3.71 -23.53
CA THR A 197 -10.83 -3.52 -24.67
C THR A 197 -10.19 -4.85 -25.09
N ASN A 198 -9.73 -5.65 -24.12
CA ASN A 198 -9.21 -6.99 -24.37
C ASN A 198 -10.28 -7.91 -24.96
N GLY A 199 -11.51 -7.85 -24.45
CA GLY A 199 -12.65 -8.59 -24.99
C GLY A 199 -12.93 -8.28 -26.47
N ILE A 200 -12.89 -7.00 -26.85
CA ILE A 200 -13.03 -6.54 -28.23
C ILE A 200 -11.86 -7.02 -29.10
N CYS A 201 -10.63 -6.95 -28.58
CA CYS A 201 -9.46 -7.42 -29.33
C CYS A 201 -9.50 -8.92 -29.62
N ASP A 202 -9.95 -9.72 -28.66
CA ASP A 202 -10.18 -11.16 -28.84
C ASP A 202 -11.29 -11.41 -29.90
N GLU A 203 -12.38 -10.66 -29.88
CA GLU A 203 -13.48 -10.79 -30.86
C GLU A 203 -13.05 -10.40 -32.29
N LEU A 204 -12.13 -9.44 -32.41
CA LEU A 204 -11.60 -9.00 -33.70
C LEU A 204 -10.38 -9.82 -34.18
N ASP A 205 -9.99 -10.86 -33.44
CA ASP A 205 -8.76 -11.64 -33.64
C ASP A 205 -7.50 -10.77 -33.82
N ARG A 206 -7.51 -9.61 -33.12
CA ARG A 206 -6.36 -8.73 -33.02
C ARG A 206 -5.57 -9.24 -31.83
N GLY A 207 -4.51 -10.01 -32.06
CA GLY A 207 -3.64 -10.59 -31.01
C GLY A 207 -2.88 -9.57 -30.15
N ILE A 208 -3.56 -8.54 -29.65
CA ILE A 208 -3.06 -7.43 -28.84
C ILE A 208 -3.76 -7.53 -27.48
N THR A 209 -2.98 -7.46 -26.40
CA THR A 209 -3.49 -7.44 -25.03
C THR A 209 -3.04 -6.17 -24.31
N PHE A 210 -3.90 -5.66 -23.44
CA PHE A 210 -3.72 -4.43 -22.67
C PHE A 210 -3.62 -4.77 -21.19
N ASP A 211 -2.63 -4.17 -20.51
CA ASP A 211 -2.41 -4.29 -19.07
C ASP A 211 -2.19 -2.90 -18.45
N LEU A 212 -2.53 -2.72 -17.17
CA LEU A 212 -2.16 -1.52 -16.42
C LEU A 212 -0.76 -1.65 -15.81
N LYS A 213 0.00 -0.55 -15.81
CA LYS A 213 1.33 -0.47 -15.20
C LYS A 213 1.54 0.85 -14.48
N ILE A 214 2.07 0.80 -13.26
CA ILE A 214 2.53 1.99 -12.55
C ILE A 214 3.94 2.34 -13.05
N VAL A 215 4.15 3.59 -13.44
CA VAL A 215 5.42 4.12 -13.93
C VAL A 215 5.72 5.48 -13.30
N PRO A 216 7.00 5.89 -13.18
CA PRO A 216 7.32 7.26 -12.78
C PRO A 216 6.69 8.28 -13.74
N LYS A 217 6.15 9.42 -13.27
CA LYS A 217 5.59 10.47 -14.15
C LYS A 217 6.56 10.96 -15.22
N ASN A 218 7.86 10.87 -14.97
CA ASN A 218 8.89 11.28 -15.91
C ASN A 218 9.06 10.33 -17.11
N THR A 219 8.45 9.14 -17.07
CA THR A 219 8.52 8.13 -18.16
C THR A 219 8.03 8.68 -19.50
N PHE A 220 7.10 9.64 -19.50
CA PHE A 220 6.53 10.19 -20.73
C PHE A 220 7.12 11.54 -21.16
N LYS A 221 7.90 12.22 -20.31
CA LYS A 221 8.48 13.55 -20.63
C LYS A 221 9.54 13.53 -21.76
N GLY A 222 9.99 12.35 -22.18
CA GLY A 222 10.93 12.17 -23.30
C GLY A 222 10.29 11.90 -24.68
N GLN A 223 8.95 11.77 -24.78
CA GLN A 223 8.31 11.45 -26.07
C GLN A 223 8.05 12.68 -26.96
N SER A 224 8.23 13.90 -26.44
CA SER A 224 8.01 15.16 -27.17
C SER A 224 9.21 15.68 -27.98
N ALA A 225 10.39 15.05 -27.93
CA ALA A 225 11.52 15.52 -28.71
C ALA A 225 12.39 14.35 -29.19
N ARG A 226 12.50 14.24 -30.52
CA ARG A 226 13.44 13.42 -31.29
C ARG A 226 14.58 12.77 -30.48
N ALA A 227 14.58 11.44 -30.51
CA ALA A 227 15.75 10.57 -30.40
C ALA A 227 16.65 10.75 -29.17
N ARG A 228 16.47 9.87 -28.17
CA ARG A 228 17.55 9.02 -27.62
C ARG A 228 16.95 7.95 -26.71
N ARG A 229 17.55 6.76 -26.79
CA ARG A 229 17.13 5.51 -26.12
C ARG A 229 16.78 5.73 -24.63
N PRO A 230 15.69 5.15 -24.10
CA PRO A 230 15.48 5.17 -22.65
C PRO A 230 16.46 4.17 -22.01
N SER A 231 17.41 4.67 -21.22
CA SER A 231 18.13 3.82 -20.28
C SER A 231 17.15 3.36 -19.21
N ILE A 232 16.89 2.05 -19.16
CA ILE A 232 16.25 1.38 -18.03
C ILE A 232 17.25 1.41 -16.87
N ALA A 233 17.36 2.55 -16.20
CA ALA A 233 18.15 2.74 -14.99
C ALA A 233 17.60 3.96 -14.24
N GLY A 234 16.30 3.93 -13.92
CA GLY A 234 15.76 4.76 -12.86
C GLY A 234 16.06 4.06 -11.55
N ALA A 235 17.01 4.59 -10.78
CA ALA A 235 17.33 4.08 -9.45
C ALA A 235 16.08 4.03 -8.56
N PRO A 236 15.92 3.00 -7.71
CA PRO A 236 14.81 2.92 -6.78
C PRO A 236 15.05 3.94 -5.67
N GLY A 237 14.48 5.14 -5.79
CA GLY A 237 14.65 6.19 -4.78
C GLY A 237 14.35 7.61 -5.24
N ASP A 238 14.17 7.86 -6.53
CA ASP A 238 13.72 9.18 -6.98
C ASP A 238 12.22 9.31 -6.67
N GLY A 239 11.88 10.15 -5.69
CA GLY A 239 10.52 10.44 -5.21
C GLY A 239 9.66 11.18 -6.23
N GLY A 240 9.78 10.83 -7.51
CA GLY A 240 8.93 11.30 -8.57
C GLY A 240 7.55 10.70 -8.42
N GLU A 241 6.54 11.57 -8.45
CA GLU A 241 5.13 11.18 -8.46
C GLU A 241 4.91 10.03 -9.47
N SER A 242 4.21 8.99 -9.06
CA SER A 242 3.89 7.86 -9.93
C SER A 242 2.63 8.13 -10.77
N ALA A 243 2.52 7.48 -11.92
CA ALA A 243 1.40 7.56 -12.84
C ALA A 243 1.02 6.18 -13.37
N ILE A 244 -0.23 6.04 -13.79
CA ILE A 244 -0.72 4.82 -14.44
C ILE A 244 -0.54 4.95 -15.94
N ALA A 245 -0.11 3.85 -16.53
CA ALA A 245 0.08 3.71 -17.95
C ALA A 245 -0.57 2.43 -18.46
N VAL A 246 -1.05 2.47 -19.70
CA VAL A 246 -1.58 1.28 -20.37
C VAL A 246 -0.46 0.66 -21.20
N ARG A 247 -0.10 -0.58 -20.89
CA ARG A 247 0.87 -1.37 -21.65
C ARG A 247 0.12 -2.20 -22.68
N LEU A 248 0.51 -2.05 -23.94
CA LEU A 248 0.04 -2.86 -25.05
C LEU A 248 1.09 -3.92 -25.36
N ARG A 249 0.67 -5.16 -25.53
CA ARG A 249 1.51 -6.28 -25.94
C ARG A 249 0.91 -6.96 -27.16
N ASP A 250 1.70 -7.05 -28.23
CA ASP A 250 1.36 -7.83 -29.42
C ASP A 250 1.88 -9.26 -29.27
N ARG A 251 0.97 -10.25 -29.31
CA ARG A 251 1.25 -11.68 -29.21
C ARG A 251 2.10 -12.20 -30.37
N GLY A 252 2.00 -11.59 -31.55
CA GLY A 252 2.73 -11.99 -32.75
C GLY A 252 4.14 -11.39 -32.85
N SER A 253 4.33 -10.14 -32.40
CA SER A 253 5.58 -9.40 -32.64
C SER A 253 6.49 -9.20 -31.43
N LYS A 254 6.08 -9.64 -30.22
CA LYS A 254 6.75 -9.35 -28.92
C LYS A 254 7.00 -7.85 -28.68
N ARG A 255 6.36 -6.96 -29.45
CA ARG A 255 6.50 -5.51 -29.28
C ARG A 255 5.61 -5.07 -28.14
N GLU A 256 6.19 -4.29 -27.24
CA GLU A 256 5.46 -3.62 -26.18
C GLU A 256 5.45 -2.11 -26.41
N ARG A 257 4.31 -1.48 -26.17
CA ARG A 257 4.17 -0.02 -26.16
C ARG A 257 3.51 0.42 -24.86
N LEU A 258 3.84 1.63 -24.43
CA LEU A 258 3.29 2.23 -23.23
C LEU A 258 2.56 3.51 -23.61
N TRP A 259 1.28 3.58 -23.28
CA TRP A 259 0.43 4.73 -23.50
C TRP A 259 0.10 5.41 -22.18
N THR A 260 -0.08 6.72 -22.25
CA THR A 260 -0.78 7.45 -21.19
C THR A 260 -2.23 6.98 -21.15
N TYR A 261 -2.84 7.08 -19.97
CA TYR A 261 -4.27 6.85 -19.86
C TYR A 261 -5.06 7.93 -20.63
N ASP A 262 -4.61 9.18 -20.57
CA ASP A 262 -5.18 10.33 -21.31
C ASP A 262 -4.87 10.25 -22.82
#